data_AF-A0AAE2HXY5-F1
#
_entry.id   AF-A0AAE2HXY5-F1
#
_cell.length_a   1.000
_cell.length_b   1.000
_cell.length_c   1.000
_cell.angle_alpha   90.00
_cell.angle_beta   90.00
_cell.angle_gamma   90.00
#
_symmetry.space_group_name_H-M   'P 1'
#
loop_
_entity.id
_entity.type
_entity.pdbx_description
1 polymer ?
#
loop_
_entity_poly.entity_id
_entity_poly.type
_entity_poly.pdbx_seq_one_letter_code
_entity_poly.pdbx_strand_id
1 'polypeptide(L)'
;MSYRRELERMTTLSSQDIDDACGGSRIPALINHCVDELLELTELADEALTEERIEEHVLYVQEVSAWRETAQLLRRMAADRTVRSTGAA
;
A
#
# COMPACT_ATOMS: atom_id res chain seq x y z
N MET A 1 -6.35 -1.22 17.48
CA MET A 1 -5.99 -2.19 16.42
C MET A 1 -4.51 -2.03 16.14
N SER A 2 -3.80 -3.09 15.73
CA SER A 2 -2.35 -3.04 15.50
C SER A 2 -2.08 -2.82 14.02
N TYR A 3 -1.35 -1.77 13.66
CA TYR A 3 -0.97 -1.45 12.28
C TYR A 3 -0.36 -2.65 11.55
N ARG A 4 0.48 -3.45 12.22
CA ARG A 4 1.08 -4.68 11.66
C ARG A 4 0.04 -5.65 11.13
N ARG A 5 -0.99 -5.98 11.93
CA ARG A 5 -2.03 -6.94 11.53
C ARG A 5 -2.86 -6.44 10.35
N GLU A 6 -3.06 -5.13 10.28
CA GLU A 6 -3.79 -4.50 9.18
C GLU A 6 -2.96 -4.56 7.89
N LEU A 7 -1.66 -4.27 7.94
CA LEU A 7 -0.76 -4.40 6.80
C LEU A 7 -0.63 -5.85 6.31
N GLU A 8 -0.43 -6.81 7.22
CA GLU A 8 -0.33 -8.24 6.90
C GLU A 8 -1.60 -8.77 6.21
N ARG A 9 -2.78 -8.23 6.56
CA ARG A 9 -4.05 -8.62 5.96
C ARG A 9 -4.22 -8.14 4.52
N MET A 10 -3.64 -6.99 4.16
CA MET A 10 -3.79 -6.41 2.82
C MET A 10 -2.91 -7.12 1.77
N THR A 11 -1.87 -7.84 2.19
CA THR A 11 -0.99 -8.64 1.32
C THR A 11 -0.32 -7.86 0.17
N THR A 12 -0.23 -6.54 0.28
CA THR A 12 0.38 -5.63 -0.69
C THR A 12 1.88 -5.45 -0.45
N LEU A 13 2.30 -5.39 0.82
CA LEU A 13 3.70 -5.20 1.21
C LEU A 13 4.38 -6.52 1.56
N SER A 14 5.69 -6.56 1.32
CA SER A 14 6.54 -7.64 1.81
C SER A 14 6.64 -7.62 3.34
N SER A 15 6.97 -8.76 3.96
CA SER A 15 7.19 -8.81 5.42
C SER A 15 8.29 -7.84 5.88
N GLN A 16 9.32 -7.62 5.05
CA GLN A 16 10.39 -6.66 5.36
C GLN A 16 9.87 -5.21 5.38
N ASP A 17 9.05 -4.82 4.41
CA ASP A 17 8.49 -3.47 4.36
C ASP A 17 7.50 -3.23 5.52
N ILE A 18 6.77 -4.27 5.94
CA ILE A 18 5.91 -4.23 7.14
C ILE A 18 6.75 -4.02 8.40
N ASP A 19 7.87 -4.74 8.53
CA ASP A 19 8.79 -4.58 9.66
C ASP A 19 9.39 -3.18 9.70
N ASP A 20 9.85 -2.67 8.55
CA ASP A 20 10.43 -1.33 8.44
C ASP A 20 9.40 -0.25 8.80
N ALA A 21 8.17 -0.35 8.30
CA ALA A 21 7.08 0.57 8.61
C ALA A 21 6.70 0.53 10.10
N CYS A 22 6.59 -0.67 10.67
CA CYS A 22 6.26 -0.85 12.09
C CYS A 22 7.39 -0.38 13.02
N GLY A 23 8.65 -0.41 12.55
CA GLY A 23 9.79 0.21 13.20
C GLY A 23 9.85 1.74 13.08
N GLY A 24 8.92 2.35 12.33
CA GLY A 24 8.87 3.80 12.11
C GLY A 24 9.82 4.30 11.01
N SER A 25 10.38 3.39 10.22
CA SER A 25 11.32 3.69 9.15
C SER A 25 10.65 3.56 7.78
N ARG A 26 11.24 4.19 6.76
CA ARG A 26 10.84 4.10 5.33
C ARG A 26 9.37 4.45 5.00
N ILE A 27 8.54 4.86 5.95
CA ILE A 27 7.11 5.13 5.74
C ILE A 27 6.86 6.07 4.53
N PRO A 28 7.57 7.20 4.35
CA PRO A 28 7.38 8.05 3.17
C PRO A 28 7.72 7.34 1.85
N ALA A 29 8.79 6.53 1.83
CA ALA A 29 9.18 5.76 0.65
C ALA A 29 8.15 4.68 0.31
N LEU A 30 7.60 4.01 1.32
CA LEU A 30 6.55 3.00 1.15
C LEU A 30 5.23 3.63 0.67
N ILE A 31 4.89 4.84 1.14
CA ILE A 31 3.75 5.60 0.60
C ILE A 31 3.96 5.90 -0.88
N ASN A 32 5.15 6.33 -1.29
CA ASN A 32 5.46 6.59 -2.70
C ASN A 32 5.34 5.32 -3.53
N HIS A 33 5.92 4.21 -3.06
CA HIS A 33 5.78 2.92 -3.72
C HIS A 33 4.31 2.53 -3.91
N CYS A 34 3.46 2.67 -2.89
CA CYS A 34 2.03 2.41 -3.04
C CYS A 34 1.37 3.33 -4.09
N VAL A 35 1.83 4.59 -4.23
CA VAL A 35 1.29 5.52 -5.24
C VAL A 35 1.75 5.12 -6.64
N ASP A 36 2.99 4.66 -6.80
CA ASP A 36 3.52 4.18 -8.07
C ASP A 36 2.72 2.96 -8.55
N GLU A 37 2.51 1.96 -7.67
CA GLU A 37 1.68 0.77 -7.96
C GLU A 37 0.23 1.13 -8.30
N LEU A 38 -0.35 2.13 -7.61
CA LEU A 38 -1.70 2.61 -7.92
C LEU A 38 -1.81 3.20 -9.33
N LEU A 39 -0.79 3.93 -9.78
CA LEU A 39 -0.77 4.52 -11.11
C LEU A 39 -0.63 3.41 -12.16
N GLU A 40 0.32 2.51 -11.99
CA GLU A 40 0.55 1.38 -12.89
C GLU A 40 -0.69 0.50 -13.03
N LEU A 41 -1.29 0.08 -11.93
CA LEU A 41 -2.49 -0.78 -11.97
C LEU A 41 -3.71 -0.06 -12.54
N THR A 42 -3.82 1.26 -12.38
CA THR A 42 -4.90 2.02 -13.02
C THR A 42 -4.72 2.05 -14.54
N GLU A 43 -3.49 2.26 -15.01
CA GLU A 43 -3.17 2.21 -16.44
C GLU A 43 -3.45 0.82 -17.03
N LEU A 44 -3.05 -0.25 -16.33
CA LEU A 44 -3.34 -1.64 -16.72
C LEU A 44 -4.85 -1.95 -16.71
N ALA A 45 -5.61 -1.43 -15.74
CA ALA A 45 -7.05 -1.60 -15.69
C ALA A 45 -7.76 -0.92 -16.89
N ASP A 46 -7.30 0.27 -17.28
CA ASP A 46 -7.84 1.01 -18.43
C ASP A 46 -7.48 0.34 -19.76
N GLU A 47 -6.26 -0.20 -19.88
CA GLU A 47 -5.83 -1.01 -21.02
C GLU A 47 -6.68 -2.29 -21.14
N ALA A 48 -6.82 -3.05 -20.06
CA ALA A 48 -7.64 -4.26 -20.02
C ALA A 48 -9.10 -3.99 -20.39
N LEU A 49 -9.65 -2.84 -19.96
CA LEU A 49 -11.00 -2.43 -20.34
C LEU A 49 -11.11 -2.11 -21.84
N THR A 50 -10.11 -1.44 -22.39
CA THR A 50 -10.03 -1.08 -23.83
C THR A 50 -9.93 -2.33 -24.70
N GLU A 51 -9.24 -3.37 -24.23
CA GLU A 51 -9.06 -4.65 -24.91
C GLU A 51 -10.16 -5.68 -24.61
N GLU A 52 -11.22 -5.27 -23.91
CA GLU A 52 -12.34 -6.14 -23.49
C GLU A 52 -11.92 -7.34 -22.60
N ARG A 53 -10.76 -7.25 -21.92
CA ARG A 53 -10.25 -8.24 -20.96
C ARG A 53 -10.87 -8.01 -19.56
N ILE A 54 -12.17 -8.26 -19.46
CA ILE A 54 -12.99 -7.91 -18.27
C ILE A 54 -12.49 -8.56 -16.97
N GLU A 55 -12.06 -9.81 -17.01
CA GLU A 55 -11.56 -10.51 -15.81
C GLU A 55 -10.30 -9.83 -15.25
N GLU A 56 -9.38 -9.42 -16.12
CA GLU A 56 -8.16 -8.72 -15.74
C GLU A 56 -8.45 -7.30 -15.25
N HIS A 57 -9.36 -6.59 -15.91
CA HIS A 57 -9.83 -5.28 -15.42
C HIS A 57 -10.37 -5.38 -13.98
N VAL A 58 -11.23 -6.37 -13.70
CA VAL A 58 -11.78 -6.57 -12.35
C VAL A 58 -10.67 -6.89 -11.35
N LEU A 59 -9.70 -7.72 -11.73
CA LEU A 59 -8.54 -8.04 -10.88
C LEU A 59 -7.73 -6.78 -10.55
N TYR A 60 -7.34 -5.99 -11.56
CA TYR A 60 -6.56 -4.78 -11.36
C TYR A 60 -7.31 -3.76 -10.49
N VAL A 61 -8.62 -3.59 -10.67
CA VAL A 61 -9.42 -2.69 -9.81
C VAL A 61 -9.43 -3.16 -8.35
N GLN A 62 -9.45 -4.47 -8.09
CA GLN A 62 -9.35 -5.00 -6.72
C GLN A 62 -7.97 -4.72 -6.11
N GLU A 63 -6.90 -4.92 -6.87
CA GLU A 63 -5.53 -4.62 -6.43
C GLU A 63 -5.34 -3.12 -6.17
N VAL A 64 -5.87 -2.24 -7.02
CA VAL A 64 -5.92 -0.78 -6.78
C VAL A 64 -6.59 -0.46 -5.44
N SER A 65 -7.69 -1.14 -5.10
CA SER A 65 -8.34 -0.92 -3.80
C SER A 65 -7.43 -1.31 -2.63
N ALA A 66 -6.76 -2.47 -2.71
CA ALA A 66 -5.85 -2.94 -1.68
C ALA A 66 -4.65 -2.01 -1.46
N TRP A 67 -4.03 -1.54 -2.55
CA TRP A 67 -2.93 -0.57 -2.50
C TRP A 67 -3.37 0.78 -1.95
N ARG A 68 -4.59 1.23 -2.27
CA ARG A 68 -5.15 2.47 -1.73
C ARG A 68 -5.36 2.39 -0.23
N GLU A 69 -5.90 1.28 0.27
CA GLU A 69 -6.06 1.04 1.71
C GLU A 69 -4.71 1.01 2.44
N THR A 70 -3.72 0.35 1.83
CA THR A 70 -2.34 0.29 2.35
C THR A 70 -1.73 1.69 2.47
N ALA A 71 -1.80 2.49 1.41
CA ALA A 71 -1.30 3.86 1.42
C ALA A 71 -1.98 4.73 2.48
N GLN A 72 -3.31 4.56 2.67
CA GLN A 72 -4.04 5.28 3.72
C GLN A 72 -3.57 4.87 5.12
N LEU A 73 -3.33 3.59 5.35
CA LEU A 73 -2.83 3.10 6.63
C LEU A 73 -1.43 3.64 6.93
N LEU A 74 -0.52 3.59 5.96
CA LEU A 74 0.82 4.15 6.09
C LEU A 74 0.79 5.67 6.35
N ARG A 75 -0.13 6.41 5.72
CA ARG A 75 -0.34 7.85 6.02
C ARG A 75 -0.82 8.07 7.46
N ARG A 76 -1.66 7.19 8.00
CA ARG A 76 -2.07 7.25 9.43
C ARG A 76 -0.87 6.96 10.33
N MET A 77 -0.05 5.96 10.02
CA MET A 77 1.18 5.66 10.75
C MET A 77 2.16 6.84 10.73
N ALA A 78 2.34 7.50 9.59
CA ALA A 78 3.18 8.69 9.46
C ALA A 78 2.68 9.86 10.33
N ALA A 79 1.36 10.00 10.50
CA ALA A 79 0.74 10.99 11.35
C ALA A 79 0.80 10.61 12.85
N ASP A 80 0.96 9.32 13.17
CA ASP A 80 1.09 8.84 14.53
C ASP A 80 2.44 9.24 15.14
N ARG A 81 2.43 9.75 16.37
CA ARG A 81 3.66 10.17 17.07
C ARG A 81 4.40 9.01 17.71
N THR A 82 3.68 7.93 18.07
CA THR A 82 4.25 6.75 18.72
C THR A 82 5.12 5.95 17.76
N VAL A 83 4.71 5.84 16.50
CA VAL A 83 5.49 5.22 15.43
C VAL A 83 6.72 6.07 15.09
N ARG A 84 6.59 7.40 15.09
CA ARG A 84 7.71 8.33 14.82
C ARG A 84 8.80 8.34 15.89
N SER A 85 8.46 8.15 17.16
CA SER A 85 9.47 8.10 18.23
C SER A 85 10.37 6.87 18.17
N THR A 86 9.90 5.78 17.57
CA THR A 86 10.65 4.52 17.48
C THR A 86 11.75 4.56 16.42
N GLY A 87 11.58 5.35 15.36
CA GLY A 87 12.57 5.50 14.29
C GLY A 87 13.64 6.59 14.54
N ALA A 88 13.61 7.28 15.68
CA ALA A 88 14.52 8.37 16.03
C ALA A 88 15.58 8.00 17.09
N ALA A 89 15.70 6.71 17.43
CA ALA A 89 16.69 6.14 18.35
C ALA A 89 17.75 5.36 17.58
#